data_AF-A0A7M3WL39-F1
#
_entry.id   AF-A0A7M3WL39-F1
#
_cell.length_a   1.000
_cell.length_b   1.000
_cell.length_c   1.000
_cell.angle_alpha   90.00
_cell.angle_beta   90.00
_cell.angle_gamma   90.00
#
_symmetry.space_group_name_H-M   'P 1'
#
loop_
_entity.id
_entity.type
_entity.pdbx_description
1 polymer ?
#
loop_
_entity_poly.entity_id
_entity_poly.type
_entity_poly.pdbx_seq_one_letter_code
_entity_poly.pdbx_strand_id
1 'polypeptide(L)'
;MSDATGGGDDGTLPQWARSFFEEYGSPDLGELGDVFHGPLLDRKYGLRKDDLVEILLDSRMLPEGRDPWIKGMMVGGRSSSIDILDEDRGFRSISRDAIVEVRLVTHLRKSYIEDEELLKFEKEDMKRRSEVHEMAEKTSEGHGNNLSWG
;
A
#
# COMPACT_ATOMS: atom_id res chain seq x y z
N MET A 1 31.95 8.83 -0.34
CA MET A 1 30.65 9.50 -0.51
C MET A 1 30.16 9.08 -1.88
N SER A 2 29.37 8.03 -1.92
CA SER A 2 28.95 7.35 -3.14
C SER A 2 27.44 7.17 -3.06
N ASP A 3 26.79 7.60 -4.13
CA ASP A 3 25.35 7.69 -4.34
C ASP A 3 24.57 6.49 -3.82
N ALA A 4 23.54 6.76 -3.01
CA ALA A 4 22.45 5.85 -2.73
C ALA A 4 21.32 6.13 -3.73
N THR A 5 21.57 5.93 -5.02
CA THR A 5 20.51 5.83 -6.03
C THR A 5 19.93 4.43 -5.97
N GLY A 6 18.96 4.22 -5.08
CA GLY A 6 18.18 2.98 -4.98
C GLY A 6 17.08 2.88 -6.03
N GLY A 7 17.33 3.31 -7.27
CA GLY A 7 16.49 2.97 -8.42
C GLY A 7 17.02 1.65 -8.99
N GLY A 8 16.40 0.53 -8.65
CA GLY A 8 16.86 -0.78 -9.09
C GLY A 8 16.56 -0.99 -10.58
N ASP A 9 17.56 -1.40 -11.36
CA ASP A 9 17.33 -2.02 -12.67
C ASP A 9 16.47 -3.28 -12.48
N ASP A 10 15.58 -3.57 -13.43
CA ASP A 10 14.76 -4.78 -13.52
C ASP A 10 15.53 -6.09 -13.27
N GLY A 11 16.80 -6.14 -13.68
CA GLY A 11 17.73 -7.25 -13.50
C GLY A 11 18.09 -7.55 -12.04
N THR A 12 17.84 -6.62 -11.11
CA THR A 12 18.20 -6.75 -9.69
C THR A 12 17.07 -7.28 -8.80
N LEU A 13 15.85 -7.42 -9.34
CA LEU A 13 14.72 -7.92 -8.56
C LEU A 13 14.85 -9.42 -8.22
N PRO A 14 14.58 -9.81 -6.96
CA PRO A 14 14.48 -11.22 -6.57
C PRO A 14 13.47 -11.97 -7.43
N GLN A 15 13.69 -13.28 -7.64
CA GLN A 15 12.86 -14.09 -8.53
C GLN A 15 11.36 -14.04 -8.17
N TRP A 16 11.01 -14.02 -6.88
CA TRP A 16 9.62 -13.94 -6.42
C TRP A 16 8.97 -12.58 -6.74
N ALA A 17 9.76 -11.51 -6.76
CA ALA A 17 9.29 -10.14 -7.00
C ALA A 17 9.02 -9.88 -8.48
N ARG A 18 9.71 -10.60 -9.38
CA ARG A 18 9.56 -10.44 -10.84
C ARG A 18 8.15 -10.73 -11.32
N SER A 19 7.50 -11.78 -10.78
CA SER A 19 6.13 -12.10 -11.18
C SER A 19 5.15 -11.00 -10.81
N PHE A 20 5.29 -10.38 -9.63
CA PHE A 20 4.50 -9.21 -9.25
C PHE A 20 4.80 -8.01 -10.15
N PHE A 21 6.07 -7.74 -10.43
CA PHE A 21 6.48 -6.63 -11.30
C PHE A 21 5.89 -6.74 -12.71
N GLU A 22 5.96 -7.93 -13.31
CA GLU A 22 5.38 -8.22 -14.62
C GLU A 22 3.85 -8.06 -14.62
N GLU A 23 3.16 -8.63 -13.62
CA GLU A 23 1.71 -8.52 -13.47
C GLU A 23 1.23 -7.08 -13.22
N TYR A 24 2.04 -6.28 -12.52
CA TYR A 24 1.76 -4.87 -12.26
C TYR A 24 1.94 -3.98 -13.51
N GLY A 25 2.51 -4.52 -14.59
CA GLY A 25 2.69 -3.81 -15.85
C GLY A 25 4.11 -3.30 -16.10
N SER A 26 5.10 -3.77 -15.34
CA SER A 26 6.53 -3.48 -15.53
C SER A 26 6.87 -1.98 -15.61
N PRO A 27 6.53 -1.18 -14.58
CA PRO A 27 6.83 0.24 -14.57
C PRO A 27 8.34 0.53 -14.58
N ASP A 28 8.74 1.71 -15.04
CA ASP A 28 10.14 2.14 -14.96
C ASP A 28 10.53 2.43 -13.50
N LEU A 29 11.35 1.55 -12.93
CA LEU A 29 11.79 1.62 -11.54
C LEU A 29 12.76 2.77 -11.27
N GLY A 30 13.45 3.29 -12.30
CA GLY A 30 14.40 4.39 -12.16
C GLY A 30 13.74 5.68 -11.68
N GLU A 31 12.47 5.91 -12.04
CA GLU A 31 11.70 7.09 -11.63
C GLU A 31 10.98 6.92 -10.28
N LEU A 32 10.92 5.69 -9.74
CA LEU A 32 10.09 5.37 -8.57
C LEU A 32 10.86 5.36 -7.25
N GLY A 33 12.19 5.41 -7.30
CA GLY A 33 13.09 5.33 -6.15
C GLY A 33 12.88 6.42 -5.11
N ASP A 34 13.42 6.18 -3.93
CA ASP A 34 13.38 7.13 -2.83
C ASP A 34 14.37 8.28 -3.02
N VAL A 35 13.93 9.49 -2.65
CA VAL A 35 14.70 10.72 -2.60
C VAL A 35 14.80 11.17 -1.14
N PHE A 36 15.93 10.89 -0.50
CA PHE A 36 16.14 11.16 0.93
C PHE A 36 16.64 12.58 1.24
N HIS A 37 17.26 13.25 0.27
CA HIS A 37 17.97 14.52 0.47
C HIS A 37 17.51 15.58 -0.54
N GLY A 38 17.71 16.86 -0.21
CA GLY A 38 17.26 18.01 -1.01
C GLY A 38 16.17 18.84 -0.32
N PRO A 39 15.50 19.75 -1.06
CA PRO A 39 14.34 20.50 -0.57
C PRO A 39 13.25 19.57 -0.05
N LEU A 40 12.54 19.98 1.01
CA LEU A 40 11.53 19.12 1.65
C LEU A 40 10.41 18.67 0.69
N LEU A 41 10.07 19.50 -0.30
CA LEU A 41 9.06 19.20 -1.31
C LEU A 41 9.49 18.09 -2.28
N ASP A 42 10.79 17.91 -2.48
CA ASP A 42 11.33 16.93 -3.42
C ASP A 42 11.63 15.59 -2.76
N ARG A 43 11.65 15.55 -1.42
CA ARG A 43 11.92 14.33 -0.66
C ARG A 43 10.72 13.40 -0.74
N LYS A 44 10.99 12.17 -1.13
CA LYS A 44 9.99 11.10 -1.30
C LYS A 44 10.59 9.85 -0.72
N TYR A 45 10.10 9.43 0.43
CA TYR A 45 10.58 8.21 1.05
C TYR A 45 9.48 7.53 1.85
N GLY A 46 9.62 6.24 2.04
CA GLY A 46 8.72 5.43 2.85
C GLY A 46 7.81 4.53 2.04
N LEU A 47 7.14 3.63 2.76
CA LEU A 47 6.35 2.56 2.18
C LEU A 47 5.05 3.10 1.56
N ARG A 48 4.76 2.63 0.35
CA ARG A 48 3.60 2.97 -0.46
C ARG A 48 2.76 1.73 -0.67
N LYS A 49 1.48 1.93 -0.99
CA LYS A 49 0.65 0.83 -1.43
C LYS A 49 1.24 0.23 -2.72
N ASP A 50 1.12 -1.08 -2.84
CA ASP A 50 1.66 -1.91 -3.92
C ASP A 50 3.19 -2.08 -3.90
N ASP A 51 3.89 -1.58 -2.88
CA ASP A 51 5.33 -1.83 -2.72
C ASP A 51 5.62 -3.32 -2.50
N LEU A 52 6.68 -3.81 -3.12
CA LEU A 52 7.22 -5.14 -2.84
C LEU A 52 8.13 -5.06 -1.63
N VAL A 53 7.86 -5.90 -0.64
CA VAL A 53 8.54 -5.86 0.66
C VAL A 53 8.90 -7.26 1.16
N GLU A 54 9.94 -7.30 1.99
CA GLU A 54 10.25 -8.44 2.84
C GLU A 54 9.98 -8.04 4.30
N ILE A 55 9.21 -8.83 5.03
CA ILE A 55 8.85 -8.60 6.42
C ILE A 55 9.49 -9.69 7.27
N LEU A 56 10.28 -9.28 8.25
CA LEU A 56 10.80 -10.18 9.27
C LEU A 56 9.87 -10.18 10.46
N LEU A 57 9.34 -11.35 10.81
CA LEU A 57 8.53 -11.53 12.02
C LEU A 57 9.38 -11.90 13.24
N ASP A 58 8.85 -11.60 14.43
CA ASP A 58 9.42 -12.10 15.68
C ASP A 58 9.25 -13.62 15.74
N SER A 59 10.36 -14.34 15.63
CA SER A 59 10.38 -15.80 15.63
C SER A 59 9.78 -16.42 16.89
N ARG A 60 9.75 -15.69 18.01
CA ARG A 60 9.15 -16.16 19.28
C ARG A 60 7.63 -16.24 19.21
N MET A 61 7.01 -15.52 18.27
CA MET A 61 5.57 -15.52 18.05
C MET A 61 5.13 -16.57 17.01
N LEU A 62 6.07 -17.34 16.46
CA LEU A 62 5.82 -18.33 15.43
C LEU A 62 6.00 -19.76 15.95
N PRO A 63 5.33 -20.75 15.34
CA PRO A 63 5.63 -22.15 15.59
C PRO A 63 7.09 -22.49 15.29
N GLU A 64 7.66 -23.43 16.05
CA GLU A 64 9.04 -23.88 15.83
C GLU A 64 9.25 -24.37 14.39
N GLY A 65 10.39 -23.98 13.80
CA GLY A 65 10.77 -24.36 12.45
C GLY A 65 10.08 -23.58 11.33
N ARG A 66 9.19 -22.63 11.64
CA ARG A 66 8.58 -21.76 10.63
C ARG A 66 9.54 -20.65 10.21
N ASP A 67 9.64 -20.41 8.90
CA ASP A 67 10.39 -19.27 8.36
C ASP A 67 9.73 -17.95 8.83
N PRO A 68 10.47 -17.06 9.51
CA PRO A 68 9.94 -15.77 9.95
C PRO A 68 9.84 -14.73 8.83
N TRP A 69 10.42 -14.99 7.65
CA TRP A 69 10.31 -14.07 6.53
C TRP A 69 9.01 -14.24 5.78
N ILE A 70 8.34 -13.12 5.54
CA ILE A 70 7.21 -13.01 4.62
C ILE A 70 7.61 -12.09 3.48
N LYS A 71 7.38 -12.55 2.25
CA LYS A 71 7.70 -11.80 1.03
C LYS A 71 6.41 -11.58 0.25
N GLY A 72 6.23 -10.38 -0.27
CA GLY A 72 5.03 -10.08 -1.03
C GLY A 72 4.85 -8.60 -1.31
N MET A 73 3.66 -8.30 -1.83
CA MET A 73 3.22 -6.95 -2.15
C MET A 73 2.34 -6.40 -1.04
N MET A 74 2.62 -5.18 -0.58
CA MET A 74 1.80 -4.50 0.41
C MET A 74 0.51 -3.99 -0.21
N VAL A 75 -0.62 -4.61 0.14
CA VAL A 75 -1.93 -4.22 -0.41
C VAL A 75 -2.63 -3.15 0.43
N GLY A 76 -2.21 -3.01 1.69
CA GLY A 76 -2.75 -2.00 2.58
C GLY A 76 -2.19 -2.12 3.99
N GLY A 77 -2.65 -1.25 4.87
CA GLY A 77 -2.32 -1.32 6.28
C GLY A 77 -3.40 -0.67 7.11
N ARG A 78 -3.73 -1.30 8.23
CA ARG A 78 -4.49 -0.67 9.31
C ARG A 78 -3.52 -0.06 10.32
N SER A 79 -4.05 0.67 11.30
CA SER A 79 -3.24 1.20 12.40
C SER A 79 -2.48 0.12 13.17
N SER A 80 -3.02 -1.10 13.26
CA SER A 80 -2.45 -2.23 14.00
C SER A 80 -1.93 -3.37 13.12
N SER A 81 -2.13 -3.33 11.80
CA SER A 81 -1.74 -4.42 10.90
C SER A 81 -1.20 -3.94 9.56
N ILE A 82 -0.45 -4.81 8.89
CA ILE A 82 -0.05 -4.66 7.49
C ILE A 82 -0.67 -5.82 6.71
N ASP A 83 -1.32 -5.49 5.60
CA ASP A 83 -1.94 -6.47 4.71
C ASP A 83 -1.01 -6.71 3.51
N ILE A 84 -0.65 -7.97 3.29
CA ILE A 84 0.30 -8.43 2.28
C ILE A 84 -0.37 -9.47 1.39
N LEU A 85 -0.15 -9.36 0.08
CA LEU A 85 -0.34 -10.46 -0.86
C LEU A 85 1.00 -11.16 -1.02
N ASP A 86 1.11 -12.38 -0.50
CA ASP A 86 2.39 -13.12 -0.49
C ASP A 86 2.77 -13.71 -1.86
N GLU A 87 3.96 -14.29 -1.94
CA GLU A 87 4.48 -14.94 -3.17
C GLU A 87 3.60 -16.09 -3.69
N ASP A 88 2.79 -16.71 -2.83
CA ASP A 88 1.84 -17.77 -3.18
C ASP A 88 0.46 -17.21 -3.61
N ARG A 89 0.34 -15.89 -3.77
CA ARG A 89 -0.94 -15.17 -4.02
C ARG A 89 -1.95 -15.31 -2.88
N GLY A 90 -1.48 -15.62 -1.68
CA GLY A 90 -2.25 -15.67 -0.46
C GLY A 90 -2.33 -14.30 0.22
N PHE A 91 -3.54 -13.89 0.60
CA PHE A 91 -3.73 -12.71 1.44
C PHE A 91 -3.35 -13.02 2.89
N ARG A 92 -2.51 -12.17 3.50
CA ARG A 92 -2.13 -12.23 4.91
C ARG A 92 -2.28 -10.87 5.56
N SER A 93 -2.92 -10.84 6.73
CA SER A 93 -2.91 -9.67 7.61
C SER A 93 -1.98 -9.95 8.78
N ILE A 94 -0.93 -9.13 8.92
CA ILE A 94 0.14 -9.31 9.90
C ILE A 94 0.02 -8.24 10.96
N SER A 95 0.01 -8.62 12.23
CA SER A 95 0.04 -7.67 13.35
C SER A 95 1.36 -6.90 13.35
N ARG A 96 1.30 -5.57 13.51
CA ARG A 96 2.50 -4.72 13.63
C ARG A 96 3.36 -5.06 14.84
N ASP A 97 2.74 -5.56 15.91
CA ASP A 97 3.46 -5.98 17.13
C ASP A 97 4.32 -7.24 16.93
N ALA A 98 4.04 -8.00 15.86
CA ALA A 98 4.80 -9.20 15.50
C ALA A 98 5.91 -8.93 14.49
N ILE A 99 6.03 -7.69 13.98
CA ILE A 99 7.00 -7.33 12.95
C ILE A 99 8.28 -6.79 13.61
N VAL A 100 9.42 -7.36 13.25
CA VAL A 100 10.75 -6.89 13.64
C VAL A 100 11.29 -5.88 12.63
N GLU A 101 11.14 -6.16 11.33
CA GLU A 101 11.67 -5.33 10.25
C GLU A 101 10.76 -5.40 9.02
N VAL A 102 10.64 -4.28 8.30
CA VAL A 102 10.08 -4.24 6.94
C VAL A 102 11.15 -3.67 6.02
N ARG A 103 11.59 -4.49 5.07
CA ARG A 103 12.55 -4.12 4.05
C ARG A 103 11.82 -3.87 2.73
N LEU A 104 11.97 -2.67 2.19
CA LEU A 104 11.54 -2.36 0.83
C LEU A 104 12.42 -3.09 -0.19
N VAL A 105 11.79 -3.80 -1.14
CA VAL A 105 12.46 -4.38 -2.30
C VAL A 105 12.42 -3.40 -3.46
N THR A 106 11.22 -2.93 -3.82
CA THR A 106 11.04 -1.90 -4.85
C THR A 106 9.69 -1.22 -4.71
N HIS A 107 9.63 0.03 -5.15
CA HIS A 107 8.37 0.69 -5.43
C HIS A 107 7.82 0.24 -6.78
N LEU A 108 6.51 -0.02 -6.84
CA LEU A 108 5.80 -0.26 -8.10
C LEU A 108 4.96 0.95 -8.54
N ARG A 109 4.77 1.91 -7.63
CA ARG A 109 3.90 3.06 -7.82
C ARG A 109 4.61 4.37 -7.49
N LYS A 110 4.20 5.44 -8.17
CA LYS A 110 4.64 6.80 -7.85
C LYS A 110 4.24 7.16 -6.43
N SER A 111 4.97 8.10 -5.84
CA SER A 111 4.55 8.69 -4.57
C SER A 111 3.14 9.28 -4.70
N TYR A 112 2.34 9.23 -3.64
CA TYR A 112 0.94 9.69 -3.65
C TYR A 112 0.77 11.08 -4.29
N ILE A 113 1.71 11.99 -4.02
CA ILE A 113 1.67 13.39 -4.51
C ILE A 113 1.82 13.47 -6.03
N GLU A 114 2.43 12.48 -6.67
CA GLU A 114 2.70 12.46 -8.11
C GLU A 114 1.83 11.47 -8.88
N ASP A 115 0.97 10.75 -8.17
CA ASP A 115 0.07 9.78 -8.75
C ASP A 115 -1.22 10.45 -9.20
N GLU A 116 -1.17 11.07 -10.38
CA GLU A 116 -2.33 11.77 -10.96
C GLU A 116 -3.55 10.86 -11.13
N GLU A 117 -3.32 9.58 -11.43
CA GLU A 117 -4.38 8.58 -11.55
C GLU A 117 -5.08 8.34 -10.20
N LEU A 118 -4.31 8.16 -9.12
CA LEU A 118 -4.83 7.98 -7.77
C LEU A 118 -5.60 9.22 -7.31
N LEU A 119 -5.01 10.40 -7.47
CA LEU A 119 -5.63 11.67 -7.09
C LEU A 119 -6.96 11.89 -7.83
N LYS A 120 -7.01 11.53 -9.11
CA LYS A 120 -8.23 11.59 -9.92
C LYS A 120 -9.27 10.58 -9.42
N PHE A 121 -8.88 9.33 -9.18
CA PHE A 121 -9.77 8.29 -8.68
C PHE A 121 -10.38 8.66 -7.32
N GLU A 122 -9.59 9.13 -6.37
CA GLU A 122 -10.08 9.53 -5.04
C GLU A 122 -11.06 10.72 -5.13
N LYS A 123 -10.77 11.68 -6.00
CA LYS A 123 -11.67 12.81 -6.27
C LYS A 123 -13.02 12.35 -6.84
N GLU A 124 -12.99 11.41 -7.78
CA GLU A 124 -14.20 10.82 -8.36
C GLU A 124 -14.98 9.97 -7.34
N ASP A 125 -14.29 9.21 -6.49
CA ASP A 125 -14.91 8.42 -5.43
C ASP A 125 -15.56 9.29 -4.34
N MET A 126 -14.87 10.37 -3.91
CA MET A 126 -15.46 11.36 -2.99
C MET A 126 -16.74 11.95 -3.56
N LYS A 127 -16.74 12.30 -4.86
CA LYS A 127 -17.92 12.81 -5.55
C LYS A 127 -19.05 11.79 -5.52
N ARG A 128 -18.77 10.52 -5.83
CA ARG A 128 -19.76 9.44 -5.79
C ARG A 128 -20.35 9.24 -4.39
N ARG A 129 -19.52 9.27 -3.34
CA ARG A 129 -19.99 9.16 -1.95
C ARG A 129 -20.89 10.33 -1.55
N SER A 130 -20.57 11.55 -1.98
CA SER A 130 -21.44 12.71 -1.73
C SER A 130 -22.78 12.60 -2.45
N GLU A 131 -22.80 12.13 -3.70
CA GLU A 131 -24.04 11.93 -4.47
C GLU A 131 -24.95 10.87 -3.81
N VAL A 132 -24.38 9.77 -3.32
CA VAL A 132 -25.13 8.73 -2.60
C VAL A 132 -25.70 9.26 -1.28
N HIS A 133 -24.92 10.05 -0.52
CA HIS A 133 -25.38 10.65 0.72
C HIS A 133 -26.54 11.63 0.47
N GLU A 134 -26.42 12.48 -0.55
CA GLU A 134 -27.47 13.43 -0.95
C GLU A 134 -28.75 12.71 -1.40
N MET A 135 -28.63 11.62 -2.15
CA MET A 135 -29.78 10.79 -2.53
C MET A 135 -30.45 10.16 -1.30
N ALA A 136 -29.66 9.64 -0.36
CA ALA A 136 -30.17 9.06 0.89
C ALA A 136 -30.96 10.08 1.72
N GLU A 137 -30.44 11.30 1.87
CA GLU A 137 -31.12 12.41 2.56
C GLU A 137 -32.45 12.76 1.88
N LYS A 138 -32.45 12.92 0.54
CA LYS A 138 -33.67 13.21 -0.24
C LYS A 138 -34.74 12.11 -0.13
N THR A 139 -34.34 10.84 -0.05
CA THR A 139 -35.28 9.73 0.21
C THR A 139 -35.76 9.68 1.67
N SER A 140 -34.96 10.16 2.62
CA SER A 140 -35.33 10.18 4.05
C SER A 140 -36.31 11.31 4.41
N GLU A 141 -36.17 12.48 3.78
CA GLU A 141 -37.10 13.62 3.96
C GLU A 141 -38.50 13.34 3.40
N GLY A 142 -38.63 12.37 2.48
CA GLY A 142 -39.91 11.90 1.96
C GLY A 142 -40.68 10.90 2.84
N HIS A 143 -40.14 10.49 3.99
CA HIS A 143 -40.71 9.43 4.85
C HIS A 143 -40.84 9.82 6.34
N GLY A 144 -41.08 11.11 6.62
CA GLY A 144 -41.01 11.65 7.98
C GLY A 144 -42.23 12.44 8.49
N ASN A 145 -43.45 12.19 8.01
CA ASN A 145 -44.67 12.73 8.64
C ASN A 145 -45.51 11.63 9.29
N ASN A 146 -44.98 10.99 10.34
CA ASN A 146 -45.76 10.47 11.49
C ASN A 146 -44.85 9.67 12.43
N LEU A 147 -44.35 10.29 13.50
CA LEU A 147 -44.11 9.58 14.76
C LEU A 147 -44.15 10.58 15.91
N SER A 148 -45.38 10.74 16.42
CA SER A 148 -45.72 11.27 17.73
C SER A 148 -44.97 10.47 18.81
N TRP A 149 -44.08 11.12 19.54
CA TRP A 149 -43.54 10.59 20.79
C TRP A 149 -44.50 10.93 21.93
N GLY A 150 -45.17 9.89 22.45
CA GLY A 150 -45.79 9.88 23.77
C GLY A 150 -44.84 9.33 24.81
#